data_AF-K3X6D1-F1
#
_entry.id   AF-K3X6D1-F1
#
_cell.length_a   1.000
_cell.length_b   1.000
_cell.length_c   1.000
_cell.angle_alpha   90.00
_cell.angle_beta   90.00
_cell.angle_gamma   90.00
#
_symmetry.space_group_name_H-M   'P 1'
#
loop_
_entity.id
_entity.type
_entity.pdbx_description
1 polymer ?
#
loop_
_entity_poly.entity_id
_entity_poly.type
_entity_poly.pdbx_seq_one_letter_code
_entity_poly.pdbx_strand_id
1 'polypeptide(L)' 'MSAGRFDGLFAALAQQHDGIEGLLDSFFDFLYRKTDFYVVTKDPGLRKMGFLPGQAQQKAQLSVILYHAGSTNSDAGVP' A
#
# COMPACT_ATOMS: atom_id res chain seq x y z
N MET A 1 6.50 -12.15 11.04
CA MET A 1 5.61 -12.29 9.86
C MET A 1 6.46 -12.87 8.75
N SER A 2 6.13 -14.04 8.17
CA SER A 2 6.97 -14.60 7.11
C SER A 2 6.82 -13.71 5.87
N ALA A 3 7.91 -13.06 5.46
CA ALA A 3 7.99 -12.40 4.18
C ALA A 3 7.55 -13.40 3.09
N GLY A 4 6.74 -12.94 2.15
CA GLY A 4 6.37 -13.72 0.97
C GLY A 4 5.18 -14.66 1.09
N ARG A 5 4.49 -14.75 2.23
CA ARG A 5 3.32 -15.65 2.38
C ARG A 5 2.16 -15.38 1.41
N PHE A 6 2.14 -14.19 0.80
CA PHE A 6 1.10 -13.76 -0.12
C PHE A 6 1.60 -13.64 -1.56
N ASP A 7 2.87 -13.97 -1.85
CA ASP A 7 3.47 -13.76 -3.18
C ASP A 7 2.73 -14.55 -4.26
N GLY A 8 2.37 -15.81 -3.97
CA GLY A 8 1.58 -16.61 -4.90
C GLY A 8 0.19 -16.02 -5.18
N LEU A 9 -0.44 -15.41 -4.18
CA LEU A 9 -1.74 -14.74 -4.35
C LEU A 9 -1.59 -13.47 -5.19
N PHE A 10 -0.58 -12.64 -4.90
CA PHE A 10 -0.33 -11.42 -5.67
C PHE A 10 0.07 -11.72 -7.11
N ALA A 11 0.90 -12.75 -7.34
CA ALA A 11 1.25 -13.21 -8.68
C ALA A 11 0.01 -13.66 -9.47
N ALA A 12 -0.89 -14.43 -8.84
CA ALA A 12 -2.14 -14.85 -9.48
C ALA A 12 -3.06 -13.67 -9.82
N LEU A 13 -3.19 -12.70 -8.92
CA LEU A 13 -3.99 -11.50 -9.18
C LEU A 13 -3.37 -10.63 -10.28
N ALA A 14 -2.05 -10.47 -10.29
CA ALA A 14 -1.35 -9.74 -11.35
C ALA A 14 -1.55 -10.42 -12.71
N GLN A 15 -1.47 -11.76 -12.78
CA GLN A 15 -1.75 -12.50 -14.02
C GLN A 15 -3.18 -12.31 -14.54
N GLN A 16 -4.16 -12.19 -13.63
CA GLN A 16 -5.56 -12.03 -14.00
C GLN A 16 -5.93 -10.59 -14.43
N HIS A 17 -5.16 -9.59 -13.98
CA HIS A 17 -5.43 -8.17 -14.20
C HIS A 17 -4.40 -7.51 -15.14
N ASP A 18 -3.94 -8.24 -16.17
CA ASP A 18 -2.99 -7.75 -17.18
C ASP A 18 -1.67 -7.20 -16.61
N GLY A 19 -1.23 -7.75 -15.48
CA GLY A 19 0.04 -7.45 -14.82
C GLY A 19 -0.11 -6.65 -13.52
N ILE A 20 1.00 -6.02 -13.12
CA ILE A 20 1.06 -5.27 -11.85
C ILE A 20 0.22 -3.99 -11.88
N GLU A 21 0.07 -3.36 -13.05
CA GLU A 21 -0.68 -2.12 -13.20
C GLU A 21 -2.18 -2.33 -12.92
N GLY A 22 -2.82 -3.30 -13.59
CA GLY A 22 -4.25 -3.57 -13.35
C GLY A 22 -4.54 -4.16 -11.97
N LEU A 23 -3.56 -4.86 -11.36
CA LEU A 23 -3.64 -5.24 -9.95
C LEU A 23 -3.68 -4.02 -9.03
N LEU A 24 -2.79 -3.05 -9.24
CA LEU A 24 -2.74 -1.83 -8.45
C LEU A 24 -4.01 -0.99 -8.64
N ASP A 25 -4.52 -0.87 -9.87
CA ASP A 25 -5.78 -0.18 -10.15
C ASP A 25 -6.94 -0.83 -9.39
N SER A 26 -7.05 -2.16 -9.46
CA SER A 26 -8.10 -2.91 -8.75
C SER A 26 -7.97 -2.78 -7.23
N PHE A 27 -6.73 -2.74 -6.72
CA PHE A 27 -6.45 -2.55 -5.31
C PHE A 27 -6.83 -1.14 -4.84
N PHE A 28 -6.51 -0.09 -5.60
CA PHE A 28 -6.92 1.27 -5.29
C PHE A 28 -8.44 1.45 -5.38
N ASP A 29 -9.10 0.82 -6.36
CA ASP A 29 -10.56 0.78 -6.46
C ASP A 29 -11.22 0.07 -5.28
N PHE A 30 -10.61 -1.00 -4.77
CA PHE A 30 -11.04 -1.65 -3.54
C PHE A 30 -10.92 -0.69 -2.36
N LEU A 31 -9.76 -0.05 -2.18
CA LEU A 31 -9.53 0.90 -1.10
C LEU A 31 -10.53 2.06 -1.17
N TYR A 32 -10.81 2.60 -2.36
CA TYR A 32 -11.78 3.67 -2.55
C TYR A 32 -13.21 3.26 -2.15
N ARG A 33 -13.65 2.06 -2.53
CA ARG A 33 -15.04 1.62 -2.33
C ARG A 33 -15.32 0.96 -0.98
N LYS A 34 -14.31 0.30 -0.41
CA LYS A 34 -14.49 -0.60 0.75
C LYS A 34 -13.75 -0.14 1.99
N THR A 35 -12.95 0.92 1.89
CA THR A 35 -12.24 1.48 3.03
C THR A 35 -12.47 2.98 3.09
N ASP A 36 -12.12 3.57 4.23
CA ASP A 36 -12.16 5.01 4.46
C ASP A 36 -10.88 5.71 4.00
N PHE A 37 -9.97 4.99 3.32
CA PHE A 37 -8.64 5.48 2.95
C PHE A 37 -8.68 6.77 2.14
N TYR A 38 -9.69 6.91 1.27
CA TYR A 38 -9.89 8.08 0.40
C TYR A 38 -10.95 9.07 0.90
N VAL A 39 -11.45 8.92 2.13
CA VAL A 39 -12.43 9.86 2.70
C VAL A 39 -11.73 11.18 3.06
N VAL A 40 -11.95 12.21 2.25
CA VAL A 40 -11.44 13.57 2.49
C VAL A 40 -12.62 14.49 2.78
N THR A 41 -12.81 14.86 4.05
CA THR A 41 -13.75 15.93 4.44
C THR A 41 -13.02 17.09 5.12
N LYS A 42 -13.44 18.32 4.81
CA LYS A 42 -12.93 19.55 5.42
C LYS A 42 -13.63 19.88 6.74
N ASP A 43 -14.72 19.19 7.05
CA ASP A 43 -15.46 19.35 8.31
C ASP A 43 -15.00 18.28 9.33
N PRO A 44 -14.30 18.66 10.41
CA PRO A 44 -13.83 17.74 11.44
C PRO A 44 -14.97 17.07 12.22
N GLY A 45 -16.14 17.72 12.34
CA GLY A 45 -17.28 17.23 13.12
C GLY A 45 -18.06 16.10 12.44
N LEU A 46 -17.93 15.99 11.12
CA LEU A 46 -18.55 14.92 10.31
C LEU A 46 -17.63 13.71 10.08
N ARG A 47 -16.37 13.76 10.55
CA ARG A 47 -15.42 12.64 10.41
C ARG A 47 -15.74 11.53 11.39
N LYS A 48 -16.42 10.48 10.89
CA LYS A 48 -16.48 9.19 11.57
C LYS A 48 -15.36 8.23 11.16
N MET A 49 -14.74 8.43 9.99
CA MET A 49 -13.76 7.51 9.38
C MET A 49 -12.80 8.25 8.42
N GLY A 50 -11.62 7.70 8.16
CA GLY A 50 -10.61 8.14 7.17
C GLY A 50 -9.36 8.82 7.72
N PHE A 51 -8.31 8.93 6.90
CA PHE A 51 -7.07 9.63 7.27
C PHE A 51 -7.24 11.15 7.24
N LEU A 52 -6.47 11.88 8.08
CA LEU A 52 -6.32 13.32 7.88
C LEU A 52 -5.70 13.60 6.50
N PRO A 53 -6.01 14.75 5.86
CA PRO A 53 -5.36 15.12 4.61
C PRO A 53 -3.84 15.06 4.79
N GLY A 54 -3.13 14.40 3.88
CA GLY A 54 -1.68 14.21 3.95
C GLY A 54 -1.20 13.04 4.83
N GLN A 55 -2.00 12.49 5.75
CA GLN A 55 -1.57 11.36 6.59
C GLN A 55 -1.46 10.04 5.81
N ALA A 56 -2.38 9.77 4.88
CA ALA A 56 -2.28 8.60 4.02
C ALA A 56 -1.00 8.63 3.17
N GLN A 57 -0.67 9.81 2.62
CA GLN A 57 0.58 10.05 1.88
C GLN A 57 1.81 9.86 2.77
N GLN A 58 1.81 10.41 3.98
CA GLN A 58 2.94 10.27 4.91
C GLN A 58 3.19 8.80 5.27
N LYS A 59 2.13 8.00 5.49
CA LYS A 59 2.27 6.57 5.73
C LYS A 59 2.84 5.81 4.54
N ALA A 60 2.37 6.10 3.31
CA ALA A 60 2.89 5.48 2.10
C ALA A 60 4.37 5.86 1.84
N GLN A 61 4.73 7.13 2.05
CA GLN A 61 6.12 7.58 1.92
C GLN A 61 7.03 6.92 2.95
N LEU A 62 6.61 6.85 4.22
CA LEU A 62 7.38 6.17 5.26
C LEU A 62 7.57 4.69 4.95
N SER A 63 6.54 3.99 4.45
CA SER A 63 6.69 2.57 4.09
C SER A 63 7.71 2.36 2.96
N VAL A 64 7.75 3.26 1.97
CA VAL A 64 8.74 3.20 0.89
C VAL A 64 10.16 3.44 1.42
N ILE A 65 10.34 4.46 2.27
CA ILE A 65 11.63 4.79 2.88
C ILE A 65 12.15 3.64 3.74
N LEU A 66 11.30 3.06 4.59
CA LEU A 66 11.68 1.95 5.47
C LEU A 66 12.02 0.68 4.66
N TYR A 67 11.29 0.41 3.57
CA TYR A 67 11.64 -0.68 2.66
C TYR A 67 13.04 -0.50 2.06
N HIS A 68 13.36 0.71 1.58
CA HIS A 68 14.68 0.99 1.01
C HIS A 68 15.79 0.93 2.06
N ALA A 69 15.55 1.46 3.27
CA ALA A 69 16.50 1.41 4.38
C ALA A 69 16.77 -0.01 4.90
N GLY A 70 15.78 -0.91 4.83
CA GLY A 70 15.97 -2.34 5.13
C GLY A 70 16.72 -3.10 4.03
N SER A 71 16.54 -2.70 2.77
CA SER A 71 17.23 -3.30 1.62
C SER A 71 18.74 -3.00 1.63
N THR A 72 19.16 -1.79 2.05
CA THR A 72 20.58 -1.41 2.06
C THR A 72 21.44 -2.15 3.09
N ASN A 73 20.83 -2.83 4.07
CA ASN A 73 21.55 -3.63 5.06
C ASN A 73 21.66 -5.12 4.70
N SER A 74 20.98 -5.56 3.63
CA SER A 74 20.93 -6.98 3.23
C SER A 74 21.90 -7.31 2.08
N ASP A 75 22.38 -6.31 1.34
CA ASP A 75 23.30 -6.49 0.20
C ASP A 75 24.80 -6.25 0.54
N ALA A 76 25.13 -5.97 1.81
CA ALA A 76 26.51 -5.71 2.25
C ALA A 76 27.23 -6.96 2.80
N GLY A 77 26.79 -8.17 2.47
CA GLY A 77 27.41 -9.37 3.03
C GLY A 77 26.98 -10.69 2.40
N VAL A 78 27.49 -10.97 1.20
CA VAL A 78 27.87 -12.34 0.78
C VAL A 78 29.18 -12.20 0.00
N PRO A 79 30.24 -12.98 0.32
CA PRO A 79 31.58 -12.87 -0.29
C PRO A 79 31.59 -13.07 -1.81
#